data_AF-A0A971DS42-F1
#
_entry.id   AF-A0A971DS42-F1
#
_cell.length_a   1.000
_cell.length_b   1.000
_cell.length_c   1.000
_cell.angle_alpha   90.00
_cell.angle_beta   90.00
_cell.angle_gamma   90.00
#
_symmetry.space_group_name_H-M   'P 1'
#
loop_
_entity.id
_entity.type
_entity.pdbx_description
1 polymer ?
#
loop_
_entity_poly.entity_id
_entity_poly.type
_entity_poly.pdbx_seq_one_letter_code
_entity_poly.pdbx_strand_id
1 'polypeptide(L)' 'MYAFLNQVNSQKSFIKSEKYIVLDANTVLYTATSRWETKMKNDSTIVMDPLGMQFLLKKVDNQWRVLSWTE' A
#
# COMPACT_ATOMS: atom_id res chain seq x y z
N MET A 1 7.11 -6.28 -11.36
CA MET A 1 6.39 -6.40 -10.08
C MET A 1 6.38 -7.84 -9.53
N TYR A 2 5.84 -8.83 -10.25
CA TYR A 2 5.80 -10.24 -9.78
C TYR A 2 7.17 -10.84 -9.40
N ALA A 3 8.21 -10.60 -10.22
CA ALA A 3 9.56 -11.11 -9.94
C ALA A 3 10.17 -10.52 -8.65
N PHE A 4 9.86 -9.26 -8.32
CA PHE A 4 10.33 -8.62 -7.09
C PHE A 4 9.63 -9.21 -5.87
N LEU A 5 8.30 -9.34 -5.90
CA LEU A 5 7.51 -9.90 -4.79
C LEU A 5 7.93 -11.34 -4.44
N ASN A 6 8.35 -12.14 -5.42
CA ASN A 6 8.87 -13.49 -5.19
C ASN A 6 10.16 -13.53 -4.36
N GLN A 7 10.90 -12.42 -4.29
CA GLN A 7 12.15 -12.27 -3.53
C GLN A 7 11.93 -11.65 -2.15
N VAL A 8 10.71 -11.25 -1.82
CA VAL A 8 10.36 -10.65 -0.53
C VAL A 8 10.03 -11.74 0.49
N ASN A 9 10.61 -11.64 1.69
CA ASN A 9 10.24 -12.47 2.85
C ASN A 9 9.14 -11.79 3.67
N SER A 10 9.29 -10.49 3.93
CA SER A 10 8.31 -9.71 4.69
C SER A 10 8.40 -8.23 4.34
N GLN A 11 7.28 -7.53 4.46
CA GLN A 11 7.22 -6.08 4.42
C GLN A 11 6.57 -5.53 5.68
N LYS A 12 7.09 -4.40 6.14
CA LYS A 12 6.52 -3.61 7.23
C LYS A 12 6.35 -2.17 6.74
N SER A 13 5.13 -1.65 6.82
CA SER A 13 4.84 -0.25 6.54
C SER A 13 4.63 0.52 7.85
N PHE A 14 5.06 1.78 7.85
CA PHE A 14 4.84 2.75 8.91
C PHE A 14 4.12 3.94 8.29
N ILE A 15 2.84 4.11 8.59
CA ILE A 15 2.05 5.23 8.08
C ILE A 15 2.38 6.47 8.92
N LYS A 16 2.92 7.50 8.27
CA LYS A 16 3.26 8.78 8.92
C LYS A 16 2.07 9.73 8.94
N SER A 17 1.33 9.75 7.84
CA SER A 17 0.10 10.53 7.70
C SER A 17 -0.79 9.88 6.66
N GLU A 18 -2.09 9.97 6.85
CA GLU A 18 -3.09 9.45 5.91
C GLU A 18 -4.27 10.41 5.77
N LYS A 19 -4.92 10.36 4.61
CA LYS A 19 -6.15 11.09 4.30
C LYS A 19 -7.04 10.21 3.43
N TYR A 20 -8.35 10.40 3.55
CA TYR A 20 -9.31 9.76 2.67
C TYR A 20 -10.41 10.71 2.24
N ILE A 21 -11.00 10.43 1.08
CA ILE A 21 -12.18 11.12 0.55
C ILE A 21 -13.19 10.06 0.12
N VAL A 22 -14.42 10.19 0.59
CA VAL A 22 -15.55 9.37 0.14
C VAL A 22 -16.00 9.93 -1.21
N LEU A 23 -15.91 9.11 -2.27
CA LEU A 23 -16.31 9.51 -3.62
C LEU A 23 -17.79 9.21 -3.87
N ASP A 24 -18.27 8.09 -3.32
CA ASP A 24 -19.67 7.66 -3.33
C ASP A 24 -19.93 6.68 -2.17
N ALA A 25 -21.15 6.13 -2.08
CA ALA A 25 -21.56 5.22 -1.00
C ALA A 25 -20.65 3.98 -0.81
N ASN A 26 -19.95 3.56 -1.86
CA ASN A 26 -19.12 2.36 -1.88
C ASN A 26 -17.68 2.62 -2.33
N THR A 27 -17.26 3.85 -2.59
CA THR A 27 -15.93 4.16 -3.14
C THR A 27 -15.20 5.20 -2.30
N VAL A 28 -13.94 4.92 -1.97
CA VAL A 28 -13.05 5.81 -1.19
C VAL A 28 -11.71 5.97 -1.92
N LEU A 29 -11.23 7.20 -2.02
CA LEU A 29 -9.83 7.48 -2.35
C LEU A 29 -9.04 7.63 -1.06
N TYR A 30 -8.06 6.78 -0.83
CA TYR A 30 -7.18 6.81 0.34
C TYR A 30 -5.77 7.17 -0.10
N THR A 31 -5.10 8.04 0.66
CA THR A 31 -3.72 8.46 0.43
C THR A 31 -2.93 8.36 1.72
N ALA A 32 -1.67 7.92 1.64
CA ALA A 32 -0.77 7.83 2.77
C ALA A 32 0.64 8.25 2.40
N THR A 33 1.32 8.91 3.34
CA THR A 33 2.78 9.04 3.32
C THR A 33 3.33 8.07 4.36
N SER A 34 4.30 7.26 3.97
CA SER A 34 4.72 6.11 4.76
C SER A 34 6.23 5.85 4.65
N ARG A 35 6.73 4.98 5.52
CA ARG A 35 8.04 4.32 5.38
C ARG A 35 7.81 2.83 5.20
N TRP A 36 8.49 2.21 4.25
CA TRP A 36 8.40 0.78 4.01
C TRP A 36 9.76 0.11 4.21
N GLU A 37 9.76 -0.97 4.96
CA GLU A 37 10.91 -1.84 5.20
C GLU A 37 10.61 -3.21 4.61
N THR A 38 11.39 -3.61 3.61
CA THR A 38 11.25 -4.89 2.91
C THR A 38 12.44 -5.77 3.25
N LYS A 39 12.20 -6.89 3.92
CA LYS A 39 13.22 -7.92 4.12
C LYS A 39 13.20 -8.88 2.94
N MET A 40 14.34 -9.04 2.29
CA MET A 40 14.51 -9.89 1.12
C MET A 40 14.94 -11.30 1.52
N LYS A 41 14.79 -12.27 0.60
CA LYS A 41 15.22 -13.67 0.78
C LYS A 41 16.74 -13.83 0.90
N ASN A 42 17.51 -12.89 0.34
CA ASN A 42 18.97 -12.86 0.45
C ASN A 42 19.46 -12.11 1.69
N ASP A 43 18.60 -11.95 2.72
CA ASP A 43 18.84 -11.23 3.97
C ASP A 43 19.12 -9.72 3.85
N SER A 44 19.10 -9.15 2.65
CA SER A 44 19.13 -7.69 2.49
C SER A 44 17.83 -7.03 2.95
N THR A 45 17.92 -5.75 3.34
CA THR A 45 16.77 -4.92 3.70
C THR A 45 16.71 -3.70 2.79
N ILE A 46 15.55 -3.47 2.17
CA ILE A 46 15.27 -2.26 1.38
C ILE A 46 14.41 -1.33 2.24
N VAL A 47 14.81 -0.07 2.35
CA VAL A 47 14.06 0.97 3.07
C VAL A 47 13.64 2.06 2.08
N MET A 48 12.34 2.34 2.02
CA MET A 48 11.77 3.44 1.24
C MET A 48 11.17 4.46 2.21
N ASP A 49 11.75 5.65 2.31
CA ASP A 49 11.29 6.72 3.18
C ASP A 49 11.63 8.12 2.59
N PRO A 50 10.64 8.94 2.22
CA PRO A 50 9.19 8.68 2.26
C PRO A 50 8.70 7.88 1.04
N LEU A 51 7.65 7.07 1.23
CA LEU A 51 6.87 6.44 0.18
C LEU A 51 5.42 6.96 0.22
N GLY A 52 5.00 7.61 -0.86
CA GLY A 52 3.60 7.96 -1.08
C GLY A 52 2.83 6.73 -1.55
N MET A 53 1.59 6.58 -1.09
CA MET A 53 0.68 5.58 -1.60
C MET A 53 -0.67 6.22 -1.86
N GLN A 54 -1.29 5.89 -2.97
CA GLN A 54 -2.68 6.21 -3.25
C GLN A 54 -3.42 4.93 -3.61
N PHE A 55 -4.59 4.73 -3.01
CA PHE A 55 -5.46 3.58 -3.25
C PHE A 55 -6.87 4.06 -3.59
N LEU A 56 -7.42 3.55 -4.69
CA LEU A 56 -8.85 3.60 -4.95
C LEU A 56 -9.49 2.34 -4.40
N LEU A 57 -10.32 2.49 -3.37
CA LEU A 57 -10.99 1.39 -2.68
C LEU A 57 -12.46 1.36 -3.07
N LYS A 58 -12.99 0.16 -3.35
CA LYS A 58 -14.43 -0.06 -3.54
C LYS A 58 -14.95 -1.18 -2.66
N LYS A 59 -16.12 -0.97 -2.08
CA LYS A 59 -16.85 -1.95 -1.29
C LYS A 59 -17.62 -2.89 -2.24
N VAL A 60 -17.26 -4.17 -2.23
CA VAL A 60 -17.88 -5.26 -2.99
C VAL A 60 -18.23 -6.36 -1.99
N ASP A 61 -19.49 -6.79 -1.95
CA ASP A 61 -19.98 -7.82 -1.01
C ASP A 61 -19.62 -7.52 0.46
N ASN A 62 -19.80 -6.25 0.85
CA ASN A 62 -19.45 -5.72 2.18
C ASN A 62 -17.95 -5.77 2.55
N GLN A 63 -17.06 -6.01 1.59
CA GLN A 63 -15.61 -6.00 1.77
C GLN A 63 -14.95 -4.91 0.92
N TRP A 64 -13.98 -4.19 1.50
CA TRP A 64 -13.18 -3.22 0.75
C TRP A 64 -12.16 -3.95 -0.13
N ARG A 65 -12.11 -3.59 -1.41
CA ARG A 65 -11.16 -4.10 -2.40
C ARG A 65 -10.38 -2.92 -2.98
N VAL A 66 -9.10 -3.13 -3.25
CA VAL A 66 -8.28 -2.20 -4.02
C VAL A 66 -8.65 -2.35 -5.50
N LEU A 67 -9.21 -1.31 -6.10
CA LEU A 67 -9.47 -1.26 -7.54
C LEU A 67 -8.22 -0.84 -8.32
N SER A 68 -7.50 0.14 -7.79
CA SER A 68 -6.24 0.62 -8.34
C SER A 68 -5.39 1.24 -7.23
N TRP A 69 -4.09 1.30 -7.48
CA TRP A 69 -3.15 1.97 -6.58
C TRP A 69 -1.98 2.55 -7.37
N THR A 70 -1.30 3.53 -6.78
CA THR A 70 -0.01 4.06 -7.26
C THR A 70 0.88 4.39 -6.06
N GLU A 71 2.17 4.22 -6.27
CA GLU A 71 3.28 4.69 -5.43
C GLU A 71 3.79 6.05 -5.94
#